data_AF-A0A958PRM1-F1
#
_entry.id   AF-A0A958PRM1-F1
#
_cell.length_a   1.000
_cell.length_b   1.000
_cell.length_c   1.000
_cell.angle_alpha   90.00
_cell.angle_beta   90.00
_cell.angle_gamma   90.00
#
_symmetry.space_group_name_H-M   'P 1'
#
loop_
_entity.id
_entity.type
_entity.pdbx_description
1 polymer ?
#
loop_
_entity_poly.entity_id
_entity_poly.type
_entity_poly.pdbx_seq_one_letter_code
_entity_poly.pdbx_strand_id
1 'polypeptide(L)'
;MKIPIIIRKGILLSTIALTFASSAESNRNKVMDRLEKGWEVAYGDPIDHEEELRYAVAVATTATCVAGSSGAATSGCYSALNKFFSYRLIKTARRIVQEIDRESLGHIIVNESIVLKHLAKALKNKTSFKIGSIKVKAGLATYNHWRVLEYNEPRTFKCKKKIPLGGWTWGLCGKVVKKKRKIPLPNTFQPYVRYRISR
;
A
#
# COMPACT_ATOMS: atom_id res chain seq x y z
N MET A 1 -67.48 -8.84 -35.16
CA MET A 1 -66.90 -8.13 -34.00
C MET A 1 -65.44 -8.58 -33.88
N LYS A 2 -64.47 -7.73 -34.27
CA LYS A 2 -63.04 -8.09 -34.34
C LYS A 2 -62.32 -7.50 -33.13
N ILE A 3 -61.68 -8.34 -32.33
CA ILE A 3 -60.86 -7.94 -31.17
C ILE A 3 -59.42 -7.70 -31.66
N PRO A 4 -58.79 -6.55 -31.40
CA PRO A 4 -57.42 -6.30 -31.80
C PRO A 4 -56.44 -6.94 -30.81
N ILE A 5 -55.51 -7.74 -31.33
CA ILE A 5 -54.38 -8.32 -30.60
C ILE A 5 -53.28 -7.25 -30.52
N ILE A 6 -53.10 -6.65 -29.34
CA ILE A 6 -52.03 -5.71 -29.05
C ILE A 6 -50.76 -6.49 -28.71
N ILE A 7 -49.85 -6.61 -29.68
CA ILE A 7 -48.53 -7.19 -29.49
C ILE A 7 -47.65 -6.16 -28.77
N ARG A 8 -47.53 -6.26 -27.45
CA ARG A 8 -46.55 -5.50 -26.65
C ARG A 8 -45.14 -5.98 -26.99
N LYS A 9 -44.37 -5.15 -27.69
CA LYS A 9 -42.91 -5.29 -27.82
C LYS A 9 -42.27 -5.05 -26.46
N GLY A 10 -42.01 -6.12 -25.72
CA GLY A 10 -41.20 -6.08 -24.50
C GLY A 10 -39.75 -5.74 -24.87
N ILE A 11 -39.31 -4.53 -24.56
CA ILE A 11 -37.90 -4.14 -24.58
C ILE A 11 -37.23 -4.86 -23.41
N LEU A 12 -36.56 -5.97 -23.72
CA LEU A 12 -35.66 -6.67 -22.80
C LEU A 12 -34.42 -5.79 -22.60
N LEU A 13 -34.48 -4.92 -21.59
CA LEU A 13 -33.32 -4.23 -21.02
C LEU A 13 -32.44 -5.28 -20.34
N SER A 14 -31.57 -5.92 -21.13
CA SER A 14 -30.46 -6.72 -20.61
C SER A 14 -29.47 -5.76 -19.94
N THR A 15 -29.57 -5.65 -18.62
CA THR A 15 -28.53 -5.05 -17.79
C THR A 15 -27.29 -5.93 -17.90
N ILE A 16 -26.39 -5.55 -18.82
CA ILE A 16 -25.03 -6.09 -18.88
C ILE A 16 -24.35 -5.66 -17.57
N ALA A 17 -24.36 -6.55 -16.59
CA ALA A 17 -23.52 -6.43 -15.41
C ALA A 17 -22.07 -6.57 -15.87
N LEU A 18 -21.41 -5.43 -16.12
CA LEU A 18 -19.97 -5.35 -16.29
C LEU A 18 -19.32 -5.75 -14.97
N THR A 19 -19.06 -7.05 -14.81
CA THR A 19 -18.19 -7.56 -13.75
C THR A 19 -16.76 -7.15 -14.09
N PHE A 20 -16.35 -5.98 -13.62
CA PHE A 20 -14.95 -5.56 -13.64
C PHE A 20 -14.18 -6.42 -12.64
N ALA A 21 -13.74 -7.61 -13.07
CA ALA A 21 -12.71 -8.38 -12.38
C ALA A 21 -11.44 -7.54 -12.38
N SER A 22 -11.25 -6.75 -11.33
CA SER A 22 -10.13 -5.84 -11.19
C SER A 22 -9.30 -6.29 -10.01
N SER A 23 -8.15 -6.90 -10.28
CA SER A 23 -7.20 -7.27 -9.25
C SER A 23 -6.51 -6.01 -8.72
N ALA A 24 -6.51 -5.85 -7.40
CA ALA A 24 -5.64 -4.87 -6.77
C ALA A 24 -4.19 -5.36 -6.87
N GLU A 25 -3.33 -4.56 -7.47
CA GLU A 25 -1.89 -4.80 -7.56
C GLU A 25 -1.14 -3.84 -6.62
N SER A 26 0.06 -4.23 -6.17
CA SER A 26 0.92 -3.37 -5.37
C SER A 26 2.39 -3.46 -5.77
N ASN A 27 3.19 -2.45 -5.43
CA ASN A 27 4.64 -2.48 -5.58
C ASN A 27 5.38 -3.16 -4.40
N ARG A 28 4.67 -3.94 -3.56
CA ARG A 28 5.20 -4.49 -2.30
C ARG A 28 6.51 -5.25 -2.49
N ASN A 29 6.57 -6.20 -3.43
CA ASN A 29 7.76 -7.01 -3.67
C ASN A 29 8.96 -6.13 -4.05
N LYS A 30 8.78 -5.17 -4.95
CA LYS A 30 9.84 -4.22 -5.35
C LYS A 30 10.35 -3.38 -4.16
N VAL A 31 9.47 -3.03 -3.23
CA VAL A 31 9.85 -2.30 -2.01
C VAL A 31 10.62 -3.22 -1.06
N MET A 32 10.15 -4.46 -0.86
CA MET A 32 10.80 -5.46 -0.01
C MET A 32 12.20 -5.81 -0.53
N ASP A 33 12.33 -6.18 -1.80
CA ASP A 33 13.61 -6.47 -2.46
C ASP A 33 14.64 -5.35 -2.26
N ARG A 34 14.19 -4.09 -2.31
CA ARG A 34 15.06 -2.92 -2.11
C ARG A 34 15.51 -2.76 -0.66
N LEU A 35 14.66 -3.11 0.30
CA LEU A 35 14.97 -3.01 1.73
C LEU A 35 15.94 -4.11 2.16
N GLU A 36 15.78 -5.31 1.59
CA GLU A 36 16.53 -6.54 1.90
C GLU A 36 17.92 -6.62 1.25
N LYS A 37 18.35 -5.64 0.43
CA LYS A 37 19.67 -5.64 -0.25
C LYS A 37 20.87 -5.70 0.72
N GLY A 38 21.24 -6.90 1.17
CA GLY A 38 22.30 -7.14 2.14
C GLY A 38 21.92 -6.73 3.58
N TRP A 39 20.64 -6.73 3.89
CA TRP A 39 20.11 -6.47 5.23
C TRP A 39 19.02 -7.49 5.53
N GLU A 40 19.01 -8.02 6.75
CA GLU A 40 17.85 -8.72 7.28
C GLU A 40 16.78 -7.69 7.66
N VAL A 41 15.51 -8.00 7.42
CA VAL A 41 14.41 -7.04 7.61
C VAL A 41 13.28 -7.65 8.44
N ALA A 42 13.11 -7.13 9.65
CA ALA A 42 11.95 -7.38 10.48
C ALA A 42 10.84 -6.40 10.11
N TYR A 43 9.75 -6.93 9.55
CA TYR A 43 8.56 -6.15 9.25
C TYR A 43 7.59 -6.15 10.44
N GLY A 44 7.10 -4.96 10.82
CA GLY A 44 5.97 -4.81 11.71
C GLY A 44 4.66 -5.16 11.01
N ASP A 45 3.53 -5.06 11.70
CA ASP A 45 2.24 -5.29 11.05
C ASP A 45 1.97 -4.18 10.01
N PRO A 46 1.32 -4.48 8.88
CA PRO A 46 0.88 -3.43 7.95
C PRO A 46 -0.08 -2.47 8.68
N ILE A 47 -0.17 -1.24 8.19
CA ILE A 47 -1.19 -0.26 8.51
C ILE A 47 -2.09 -0.26 7.28
N ASP A 48 -3.21 -0.97 7.39
CA ASP A 48 -4.24 -1.00 6.36
C ASP A 48 -5.12 0.26 6.43
N HIS A 49 -6.14 0.35 5.59
CA HIS A 49 -6.98 1.54 5.52
C HIS A 49 -7.82 1.75 6.79
N GLU A 50 -8.23 0.67 7.47
CA GLU A 50 -8.95 0.78 8.73
C GLU A 50 -8.03 1.31 9.84
N GLU A 51 -6.80 0.81 9.89
CA GLU A 51 -5.80 1.28 10.84
C GLU A 51 -5.26 2.66 10.51
N GLU A 52 -5.20 3.03 9.24
CA GLU A 52 -4.90 4.39 8.79
C GLU A 52 -5.96 5.35 9.30
N LEU A 53 -7.24 4.96 9.27
CA LEU A 53 -8.32 5.74 9.86
C LEU A 53 -8.15 5.85 11.38
N ARG A 54 -7.84 4.76 12.08
CA ARG A 54 -7.55 4.79 13.54
C ARG A 54 -6.36 5.71 13.86
N TYR A 55 -5.32 5.66 13.04
CA TYR A 55 -4.16 6.53 13.14
C TYR A 55 -4.52 7.99 12.90
N ALA A 56 -5.27 8.30 11.84
CA ALA A 56 -5.74 9.64 11.52
C ALA A 56 -6.62 10.21 12.65
N VAL A 57 -7.53 9.40 13.22
CA VAL A 57 -8.34 9.77 14.38
C VAL A 57 -7.45 10.05 15.60
N ALA A 58 -6.44 9.22 15.86
CA ALA A 58 -5.50 9.44 16.97
C ALA A 58 -4.68 10.73 16.79
N VAL A 59 -4.26 11.04 15.56
CA VAL A 59 -3.57 12.31 15.24
C VAL A 59 -4.51 13.50 15.40
N ALA A 60 -5.73 13.42 14.88
CA ALA A 60 -6.71 14.49 14.96
C ALA A 60 -7.11 14.81 16.40
N THR A 61 -7.40 13.78 17.22
CA THR A 61 -7.70 13.93 18.66
C THR A 61 -6.52 14.50 19.44
N THR A 62 -5.29 14.11 19.10
CA THR A 62 -4.09 14.71 19.70
C THR A 62 -3.98 16.19 19.33
N ALA A 63 -4.18 16.54 18.05
CA ALA A 63 -4.06 17.91 17.57
C ALA A 63 -5.12 18.84 18.19
N THR A 64 -6.38 18.40 18.29
CA THR A 64 -7.44 19.19 18.93
C THR A 64 -7.19 19.38 20.43
N CYS A 65 -6.74 18.32 21.11
CA CYS A 65 -6.38 18.40 22.53
C CYS A 65 -5.21 19.36 22.76
N VAL A 66 -4.15 19.31 21.93
CA VAL A 66 -3.00 20.21 22.02
C VAL A 66 -3.41 21.67 21.75
N ALA A 67 -4.27 21.91 20.76
CA ALA A 67 -4.74 23.26 20.43
C ALA A 67 -5.55 23.93 21.56
N GLY A 68 -6.23 23.14 22.39
CA GLY A 68 -7.02 23.63 23.53
C GLY A 68 -6.27 23.63 24.88
N SER A 69 -5.02 23.21 24.93
CA SER A 69 -4.29 22.96 26.19
C SER A 69 -3.15 23.95 26.42
N SER A 70 -3.05 24.51 27.63
CA SER A 70 -1.88 25.28 28.07
C SER A 70 -0.85 24.38 28.77
N GLY A 71 0.42 24.49 28.35
CA GLY A 71 1.63 24.01 29.04
C GLY A 71 1.64 22.52 29.47
N ALA A 72 1.07 22.21 30.64
CA ALA A 72 1.18 20.93 31.33
C ALA A 72 0.16 19.85 30.89
N ALA A 73 -1.00 20.24 30.34
CA ALA A 73 -2.05 19.29 29.92
C ALA A 73 -1.75 18.57 28.58
N THR A 74 -0.73 19.03 27.85
CA THR A 74 -0.38 18.50 26.52
C THR A 74 0.15 17.06 26.57
N SER A 75 0.72 16.61 27.69
CA SER A 75 1.25 15.23 27.82
C SER A 75 0.17 14.16 27.75
N GLY A 76 -1.03 14.42 28.29
CA GLY A 76 -2.19 13.53 28.21
C GLY A 76 -2.77 13.42 26.79
N CYS A 77 -2.66 14.49 25.99
CA CYS A 77 -3.15 14.54 24.62
C CYS A 77 -2.46 13.51 23.71
N TYR A 78 -1.19 13.20 23.96
CA TYR A 78 -0.45 12.22 23.16
C TYR A 78 -0.71 10.76 23.60
N SER A 79 -1.54 10.49 24.63
CA SER A 79 -1.69 9.13 25.17
C SER A 79 -2.22 8.13 24.12
N ALA A 80 -3.22 8.50 23.33
CA ALA A 80 -3.79 7.64 22.29
C ALA A 80 -2.77 7.35 21.17
N LEU A 81 -2.09 8.39 20.69
CA LEU A 81 -1.04 8.29 19.68
C LEU A 81 0.14 7.45 20.19
N ASN A 82 0.59 7.71 21.41
CA ASN A 82 1.66 6.97 22.07
C ASN A 82 1.27 5.51 22.24
N LYS A 83 0.05 5.19 22.67
CA LYS A 83 -0.39 3.79 22.84
C LYS A 83 -0.36 3.03 21.52
N PHE A 84 -0.81 3.67 20.43
CA PHE A 84 -0.78 3.08 19.09
C PHE A 84 0.65 2.76 18.64
N PHE A 85 1.58 3.73 18.74
CA PHE A 85 2.96 3.52 18.31
C PHE A 85 3.76 2.61 19.24
N SER A 86 3.58 2.73 20.55
CA SER A 86 4.35 1.98 21.55
C SER A 86 4.11 0.49 21.41
N TYR A 87 2.86 0.07 21.24
CA TYR A 87 2.52 -1.34 21.03
C TYR A 87 3.24 -1.92 19.82
N ARG A 88 3.22 -1.21 18.68
CA ARG A 88 3.87 -1.67 17.45
C ARG A 88 5.39 -1.67 17.56
N LEU A 89 5.97 -0.65 18.22
CA LEU A 89 7.40 -0.58 18.44
C LEU A 89 7.91 -1.69 19.35
N ILE A 90 7.19 -1.98 20.44
CA ILE A 90 7.51 -3.08 21.36
C ILE A 90 7.43 -4.42 20.62
N LYS A 91 6.36 -4.66 19.87
CA LYS A 91 6.20 -5.90 19.08
C LYS A 91 7.32 -6.07 18.05
N THR A 92 7.72 -4.97 17.38
CA THR A 92 8.81 -4.99 16.40
C THR A 92 10.17 -5.19 17.08
N ALA A 93 10.43 -4.50 18.20
CA ALA A 93 11.64 -4.65 19.01
C ALA A 93 11.82 -6.10 19.45
N ARG A 94 10.75 -6.74 19.95
CA ARG A 94 10.78 -8.13 20.39
C ARG A 94 11.11 -9.10 19.26
N ARG A 95 10.53 -8.91 18.06
CA ARG A 95 10.87 -9.73 16.88
C ARG A 95 12.35 -9.62 16.53
N ILE A 96 12.90 -8.40 16.53
CA ILE A 96 14.33 -8.19 16.24
C ILE A 96 15.20 -8.89 17.27
N VAL A 97 14.87 -8.79 18.55
CA VAL A 97 15.63 -9.48 19.61
C VAL A 97 15.59 -10.99 19.39
N GLN A 98 14.42 -11.55 19.08
CA GLN A 98 14.27 -12.99 18.82
C GLN A 98 15.05 -13.45 17.59
N GLU A 99 15.07 -12.66 16.51
CA GLU A 99 15.84 -12.98 15.31
C GLU A 99 17.36 -12.89 15.56
N ILE A 100 17.82 -11.82 16.23
CA ILE A 100 19.24 -11.68 16.58
C ILE A 100 19.70 -12.80 17.52
N ASP A 101 18.89 -13.16 18.52
CA ASP A 101 19.22 -14.24 19.45
C ASP A 101 19.35 -15.58 18.72
N ARG A 102 18.44 -15.84 17.76
CA ARG A 102 18.49 -17.02 16.90
C ARG A 102 19.74 -17.06 16.01
N GLU A 103 20.19 -15.93 15.47
CA GLU A 103 21.36 -15.87 14.59
C GLU A 103 22.70 -15.82 15.34
N SER A 104 22.72 -15.20 16.52
CA SER A 104 23.97 -14.93 17.25
C SER A 104 24.45 -16.09 18.13
N LEU A 105 23.74 -17.22 18.14
CA LEU A 105 24.06 -18.42 18.94
C LEU A 105 24.32 -18.10 20.43
N GLY A 106 23.67 -17.06 20.97
CA GLY A 106 23.82 -16.61 22.35
C GLY A 106 25.06 -15.76 22.65
N HIS A 107 25.87 -15.39 21.66
CA HIS A 107 27.06 -14.55 21.88
C HIS A 107 26.74 -13.06 22.08
N ILE A 108 25.57 -12.59 21.62
CA ILE A 108 25.17 -11.18 21.72
C ILE A 108 23.83 -11.08 22.45
N ILE A 109 23.89 -10.74 23.73
CA ILE A 109 22.68 -10.48 24.51
C ILE A 109 22.16 -9.08 24.19
N VAL A 110 21.10 -9.00 23.38
CA VAL A 110 20.44 -7.74 23.04
C VAL A 110 19.20 -7.55 23.91
N ASN A 111 19.19 -6.51 24.75
CA ASN A 111 18.05 -6.20 25.60
C ASN A 111 16.96 -5.46 24.81
N GLU A 112 15.69 -5.89 24.94
CA GLU A 112 14.51 -5.27 24.31
C GLU A 112 14.44 -3.76 24.57
N SER A 113 14.78 -3.31 25.78
CA SER A 113 14.75 -1.89 26.15
C SER A 113 15.76 -1.04 25.37
N ILE A 114 16.95 -1.59 25.09
CA ILE A 114 17.99 -0.94 24.28
C ILE A 114 17.51 -0.81 22.83
N VAL A 115 16.98 -1.91 22.28
CA VAL A 115 16.43 -1.91 20.92
C VAL A 115 15.31 -0.89 20.81
N LEU A 116 14.35 -0.89 21.74
CA LEU A 116 13.22 0.04 21.74
C LEU A 116 13.67 1.51 21.78
N LYS A 117 14.61 1.87 22.67
CA LYS A 117 15.17 3.22 22.78
C LYS A 117 15.81 3.67 21.46
N HIS A 118 16.60 2.80 20.85
CA HIS A 118 17.28 3.13 19.60
C HIS A 118 16.32 3.13 18.39
N LEU A 119 15.30 2.28 18.37
CA LEU A 119 14.24 2.29 17.37
C LEU A 119 13.46 3.61 17.39
N ALA A 120 13.06 4.06 18.58
CA ALA A 120 12.40 5.35 18.73
C ALA A 120 13.28 6.49 18.21
N LYS A 121 14.58 6.46 18.51
CA LYS A 121 15.55 7.45 18.00
C LYS A 121 15.71 7.38 16.47
N ALA A 122 15.76 6.17 15.91
CA ALA A 122 15.88 5.95 14.47
C ALA A 122 14.65 6.41 13.70
N LEU A 123 13.45 6.20 14.24
CA LEU A 123 12.22 6.72 13.64
C LEU A 123 12.15 8.24 13.69
N LYS A 124 12.58 8.85 14.80
CA LYS A 124 12.61 10.31 14.95
C LYS A 124 13.58 10.98 13.96
N ASN A 125 14.80 10.44 13.85
CA ASN A 125 15.88 11.10 13.11
C ASN A 125 16.19 10.46 11.73
N LYS A 126 15.49 9.38 11.33
CA LYS A 126 15.78 8.56 10.14
C LYS A 126 17.25 8.13 10.04
N THR A 127 17.92 7.94 11.18
CA THR A 127 19.36 7.61 11.26
C THR A 127 19.58 6.12 11.52
N SER A 128 20.69 5.58 11.01
CA SER A 128 21.18 4.28 11.45
C SER A 128 21.86 4.42 12.81
N PHE A 129 21.70 3.42 13.66
CA PHE A 129 22.47 3.28 14.90
C PHE A 129 23.22 1.95 14.91
N LYS A 130 24.17 1.83 15.83
CA LYS A 130 24.98 0.63 16.03
C LYS A 130 24.80 0.14 17.47
N ILE A 131 24.57 -1.15 17.65
CA ILE A 131 24.57 -1.85 18.94
C ILE A 131 25.63 -2.96 18.85
N GLY A 132 26.76 -2.81 19.54
CA GLY A 132 27.87 -3.76 19.39
C GLY A 132 28.33 -3.85 17.93
N SER A 133 28.37 -5.05 17.36
CA SER A 133 28.67 -5.28 15.93
C SER A 133 27.46 -5.07 15.00
N ILE A 134 26.26 -4.84 15.52
CA ILE A 134 25.02 -4.80 14.74
C ILE A 134 24.73 -3.37 14.29
N LYS A 135 24.57 -3.15 12.99
CA LYS A 135 24.03 -1.89 12.44
C LYS A 135 22.53 -2.06 12.23
N VAL A 136 21.74 -1.08 12.68
CA VAL A 136 20.28 -1.12 12.61
C VAL A 136 19.76 0.17 11.96
N LYS A 137 18.73 0.03 11.13
CA LYS A 137 17.98 1.13 10.50
C LYS A 137 16.49 0.86 10.66
N ALA A 138 15.74 1.83 11.18
CA ALA A 138 14.28 1.75 11.25
C ALA A 138 13.66 2.72 10.23
N GLY A 139 12.46 2.40 9.77
CA GLY A 139 11.71 3.27 8.88
C GLY A 139 10.27 2.84 8.69
N LEU A 140 9.59 3.53 7.79
CA LEU A 140 8.24 3.21 7.34
C LEU A 140 8.31 2.88 5.85
N ALA A 141 7.95 1.65 5.48
CA ALA A 141 7.80 1.24 4.10
C ALA A 141 6.43 1.71 3.62
N THR A 142 6.38 2.28 2.41
CA THR A 142 5.14 2.68 1.76
C THR A 142 4.91 1.80 0.55
N TYR A 143 3.73 1.19 0.48
CA TYR A 143 3.30 0.35 -0.62
C TYR A 143 2.22 1.09 -1.40
N ASN A 144 2.52 1.32 -2.68
CA ASN A 144 1.59 1.92 -3.60
C ASN A 144 0.69 0.83 -4.15
N HIS A 145 -0.61 1.07 -4.11
CA HIS A 145 -1.63 0.18 -4.65
C HIS A 145 -2.26 0.80 -5.89
N TRP A 146 -2.65 -0.04 -6.82
CA TRP A 146 -3.44 0.39 -7.98
C TRP A 146 -4.39 -0.70 -8.42
N ARG A 147 -5.53 -0.26 -8.96
CA ARG A 147 -6.46 -1.12 -9.68
C ARG A 147 -6.15 -1.05 -11.16
N VAL A 148 -6.05 -2.20 -11.81
CA VAL A 148 -5.91 -2.25 -13.27
C VAL A 148 -7.30 -2.32 -13.89
N LEU A 149 -7.68 -1.26 -14.60
CA LEU A 149 -8.88 -1.22 -15.42
C LEU A 149 -8.53 -1.64 -16.84
N GLU A 150 -9.04 -2.79 -17.27
CA GLU A 150 -9.02 -3.19 -18.67
C GLU A 150 -10.25 -2.63 -19.37
N TYR A 151 -10.05 -1.84 -20.43
CA TYR A 151 -11.13 -1.30 -21.23
C TYR A 151 -10.82 -1.39 -22.73
N ASN A 152 -11.88 -1.45 -23.51
CA ASN A 152 -11.83 -1.52 -24.96
C ASN A 152 -11.83 -0.10 -25.54
N GLU A 153 -10.71 0.33 -26.11
CA GLU A 153 -10.61 1.63 -26.77
C GLU A 153 -10.83 1.45 -28.29
N PRO A 154 -11.86 2.08 -28.88
CA PRO A 154 -12.01 2.09 -30.33
C PRO A 154 -10.89 2.95 -30.93
N ARG A 155 -10.16 2.38 -31.88
CA ARG A 155 -9.11 3.06 -32.64
C ARG A 155 -9.41 2.99 -34.12
N THR A 156 -9.10 4.06 -34.82
CA THR A 156 -9.15 4.11 -36.27
C THR A 156 -7.75 3.94 -36.86
N PHE A 157 -7.67 3.29 -38.02
CA PHE A 157 -6.44 3.16 -38.81
C PHE A 157 -6.78 3.14 -40.29
N LYS A 158 -5.79 3.43 -41.15
CA LYS A 158 -5.94 3.37 -42.61
C LYS A 158 -5.92 1.92 -43.07
N CYS A 159 -6.91 1.50 -43.84
CA CYS A 159 -7.04 0.16 -44.41
C CYS A 159 -7.41 0.26 -45.89
N LYS A 160 -6.99 -0.72 -46.70
CA LYS A 160 -7.43 -0.82 -48.08
C LYS A 160 -8.83 -1.43 -48.14
N LYS A 161 -9.77 -0.76 -48.80
CA LYS A 161 -11.12 -1.27 -49.09
C LYS A 161 -11.27 -1.43 -50.59
N LYS A 162 -11.82 -2.57 -51.02
CA LYS A 162 -12.12 -2.83 -52.42
C LYS A 162 -13.41 -2.10 -52.79
N ILE A 163 -13.38 -1.33 -53.87
CA ILE A 163 -14.58 -0.68 -54.41
C ILE A 163 -15.30 -1.61 -55.39
N PRO A 164 -16.62 -1.48 -55.58
CA PRO A 164 -17.42 -2.37 -56.44
C PRO A 164 -16.91 -2.45 -57.90
N LEU A 165 -16.23 -1.42 -58.38
CA LEU A 165 -15.67 -1.31 -59.74
C LEU A 165 -14.23 -1.86 -59.88
N GLY A 166 -13.77 -2.70 -58.94
CA GLY A 166 -12.51 -3.45 -59.08
C GLY A 166 -11.23 -2.77 -58.58
N GLY A 167 -11.29 -1.51 -58.13
CA GLY A 167 -10.14 -0.79 -57.55
C GLY A 167 -9.96 -1.00 -56.04
N TRP A 168 -8.82 -0.53 -55.51
CA TRP A 168 -8.54 -0.42 -54.08
C TRP A 168 -8.45 1.05 -53.68
N THR A 169 -9.11 1.43 -52.59
CA THR A 169 -8.98 2.76 -51.99
C THR A 169 -8.55 2.66 -50.53
N TRP A 170 -7.95 3.73 -49.99
CA TRP A 170 -7.64 3.82 -48.57
C TRP A 170 -8.82 4.41 -47.81
N GLY A 171 -9.37 3.66 -46.87
CA GLY A 171 -10.45 4.10 -45.99
C GLY A 171 -10.05 4.03 -44.51
N LEU A 172 -10.91 4.58 -43.65
CA LEU A 172 -10.82 4.38 -42.21
C LEU A 172 -11.46 3.03 -41.84
N CYS A 173 -10.71 2.21 -41.12
CA CYS A 173 -11.22 1.02 -40.43
C CYS A 173 -11.16 1.24 -38.92
N GLY A 174 -12.18 0.76 -38.22
CA GLY A 174 -12.19 0.68 -36.77
C GLY A 174 -11.59 -0.65 -36.30
N LYS A 175 -10.81 -0.61 -35.23
CA LYS A 175 -10.47 -1.80 -34.42
C LYS A 175 -10.65 -1.47 -32.95
N VAL A 176 -11.03 -2.47 -32.18
CA VAL A 176 -11.07 -2.37 -30.72
C VAL A 176 -9.72 -2.85 -30.19
N VAL A 177 -9.05 -2.02 -29.39
CA VAL A 177 -7.79 -2.38 -28.73
C VAL A 177 -8.03 -2.44 -27.23
N LYS A 178 -7.67 -3.57 -26.61
CA LYS A 178 -7.66 -3.70 -25.15
C LYS A 178 -6.55 -2.83 -24.58
N LYS A 179 -6.92 -1.85 -23.76
CA LYS A 179 -5.98 -1.02 -23.00
C LYS A 179 -6.11 -1.32 -21.52
N LYS A 180 -4.98 -1.26 -20.83
CA LYS A 180 -4.91 -1.32 -19.36
C LYS A 180 -4.58 0.06 -18.82
N ARG A 181 -5.38 0.57 -17.88
CA ARG A 181 -5.12 1.81 -17.15
C ARG A 181 -4.98 1.50 -15.67
N LYS A 182 -3.93 2.03 -15.03
CA LYS A 182 -3.75 1.94 -13.58
C LYS A 182 -4.46 3.10 -12.91
N ILE A 183 -5.36 2.79 -11.99
CA ILE A 183 -6.06 3.77 -11.15
C ILE A 183 -5.43 3.67 -9.76
N PRO A 184 -4.85 4.75 -9.21
CA PRO A 184 -4.21 4.71 -7.90
C PRO A 184 -5.25 4.41 -6.81
N LEU A 185 -4.85 3.59 -5.85
CA LEU A 185 -5.59 3.33 -4.62
C LEU A 185 -4.82 3.93 -3.43
N PRO A 186 -5.45 4.09 -2.26
CA PRO A 186 -4.76 4.52 -1.04
C PRO A 186 -3.52 3.65 -0.78
N ASN A 187 -2.42 4.29 -0.39
CA ASN A 187 -1.18 3.60 -0.06
C ASN A 187 -1.34 2.88 1.29
N THR A 188 -0.63 1.77 1.48
CA THR A 188 -0.47 1.20 2.82
C THR A 188 0.94 1.43 3.34
N PHE A 189 1.07 1.44 4.66
CA PHE A 189 2.34 1.69 5.33
C PHE A 189 2.71 0.48 6.17
N GLN A 190 4.00 0.21 6.35
CA GLN A 190 4.45 -0.86 7.23
C GLN A 190 5.75 -0.44 7.91
N PRO A 191 5.78 -0.31 9.24
CA PRO A 191 7.01 -0.06 9.94
C PRO A 191 7.95 -1.24 9.71
N TYR A 192 9.21 -0.95 9.47
CA TYR A 192 10.22 -1.98 9.30
C TYR A 192 11.48 -1.59 10.07
N VAL A 193 12.23 -2.61 10.44
CA VAL A 193 13.57 -2.46 10.97
C VAL A 193 14.44 -3.42 10.20
N ARG A 194 15.52 -2.89 9.66
CA ARG A 194 16.53 -3.69 9.00
C ARG A 194 17.84 -3.65 9.77
N TYR A 195 18.50 -4.78 9.86
CA TYR A 195 19.76 -4.92 10.56
C TYR A 195 20.75 -5.72 9.75
N ARG A 196 22.02 -5.57 10.11
CA ARG A 196 23.10 -6.42 9.60
C ARG A 196 24.22 -6.48 10.61
N ILE A 197 24.85 -7.64 10.72
CA ILE A 197 26.04 -7.83 11.53
C ILE A 197 27.22 -7.26 10.74
N SER A 198 27.86 -6.22 11.29
CA SER A 198 29.14 -5.73 10.79
C SER A 198 30.21 -6.72 11.26
N ARG A 199 30.63 -7.60 10.36
CA ARG A 199 31.92 -8.30 10.51
C ARG A 199 33.05 -7.28 10.52
#